data_AF-A0A6I4MQK4-F1
#
_entry.id   AF-A0A6I4MQK4-F1
#
_cell.length_a   1.000
_cell.length_b   1.000
_cell.length_c   1.000
_cell.angle_alpha   90.00
_cell.angle_beta   90.00
_cell.angle_gamma   90.00
#
_symmetry.space_group_name_H-M   'P 1'
#
loop_
_entity.id
_entity.type
_entity.pdbx_description
1 polymer ?
#
loop_
_entity_poly.entity_id
_entity_poly.type
_entity_poly.pdbx_seq_one_letter_code
_entity_poly.pdbx_strand_id
1 'polypeptide(L)'
;MIAVVVTIGLAFVGYVVTYLNGLRLSQRQEHLARVNRHEPPPTPEELTEWRLWVTTVFLPNIQAMRDLVINHADLLSEPEMPPLLLQLCAHVAGYEITAARWMQGNHDQHLSVVSFPSEELAAYSRQRFSALKKEQARLLGQ
;
A
#
# COMPACT_ATOMS: atom_id res chain seq x y z
N MET A 1 5.17 -36.72 -35.39
CA MET A 1 4.86 -35.54 -36.24
C MET A 1 3.73 -34.69 -35.67
N ILE A 2 2.51 -35.23 -35.46
CA ILE A 2 1.35 -34.45 -34.96
C ILE A 2 1.61 -33.79 -33.60
N ALA A 3 2.16 -34.51 -32.62
CA ALA A 3 2.44 -33.96 -31.28
C ALA A 3 3.43 -32.78 -31.27
N VAL A 4 4.42 -32.80 -32.18
CA VAL A 4 5.41 -31.73 -32.33
C VAL A 4 4.76 -30.48 -32.96
N VAL A 5 3.91 -30.68 -33.96
CA VAL A 5 3.15 -29.57 -34.58
C VAL A 5 2.19 -28.92 -33.59
N VAL A 6 1.51 -29.72 -32.77
CA VAL A 6 0.57 -29.21 -31.74
C VAL A 6 1.31 -28.42 -30.66
N THR A 7 2.46 -28.90 -30.18
CA THR A 7 3.25 -28.20 -29.14
C THR A 7 3.82 -26.89 -29.68
N ILE A 8 4.35 -26.88 -30.90
CA ILE A 8 4.83 -25.65 -31.56
C ILE A 8 3.66 -24.67 -31.77
N GLY A 9 2.51 -25.16 -32.21
CA GLY A 9 1.30 -24.34 -32.39
C GLY A 9 0.83 -23.69 -31.09
N LEU A 10 0.76 -24.46 -29.99
CA LEU A 10 0.36 -23.94 -28.68
C LEU A 10 1.35 -22.88 -28.17
N ALA A 11 2.66 -23.14 -28.30
CA ALA A 11 3.70 -22.21 -27.89
C ALA A 11 3.63 -20.91 -28.69
N PHE A 12 3.41 -20.99 -30.01
CA PHE A 12 3.26 -19.81 -30.86
C PHE A 12 2.02 -19.00 -30.51
N VAL A 13 0.87 -19.65 -30.29
CA VAL A 13 -0.36 -18.97 -29.86
C VAL A 13 -0.15 -18.31 -28.49
N GLY A 14 0.48 -18.99 -27.54
CA GLY A 14 0.81 -18.43 -26.23
C GLY A 14 1.74 -17.22 -26.32
N TYR A 15 2.75 -17.29 -27.20
CA TYR A 15 3.65 -16.17 -27.45
C TYR A 15 2.93 -14.97 -28.09
N VAL A 16 2.05 -15.20 -29.07
CA VAL A 16 1.25 -14.14 -29.71
C VAL A 16 0.32 -13.48 -28.69
N VAL A 17 -0.36 -14.27 -27.84
CA VAL A 17 -1.21 -13.74 -26.77
C VAL A 17 -0.39 -12.89 -25.79
N THR A 18 0.79 -13.37 -25.39
CA THR A 18 1.69 -12.64 -24.48
C THR A 18 2.19 -11.35 -25.10
N TYR A 19 2.60 -11.38 -26.36
CA TYR A 19 3.09 -10.22 -27.11
C TYR A 19 2.00 -9.14 -27.27
N LEU A 20 0.79 -9.54 -27.67
CA LEU A 20 -0.35 -8.62 -27.79
C LEU A 20 -0.75 -8.04 -26.43
N ASN A 21 -0.64 -8.82 -25.35
CA ASN A 21 -0.88 -8.31 -24.00
C ASN A 21 0.18 -7.28 -23.59
N GLY A 22 1.46 -7.53 -23.92
CA GLY A 22 2.56 -6.59 -23.72
C GLY A 22 2.35 -5.26 -24.44
N LEU A 23 1.87 -5.28 -25.68
CA LEU A 23 1.55 -4.07 -26.45
C LEU A 23 0.38 -3.28 -25.86
N ARG A 24 -0.65 -3.95 -25.32
CA ARG A 24 -1.76 -3.27 -24.65
C ARG A 24 -1.32 -2.63 -23.33
N LEU A 25 -0.41 -3.27 -22.60
CA LEU A 25 0.17 -2.76 -21.37
C LEU A 25 0.99 -1.49 -21.64
N SER A 26 1.84 -1.48 -22.66
CA SER A 26 2.64 -0.29 -22.99
C SER A 26 1.77 0.91 -23.37
N GLN A 27 0.72 0.70 -24.17
CA GLN A 27 -0.21 1.77 -24.54
C GLN A 27 -0.95 2.37 -23.33
N ARG A 28 -1.39 1.52 -22.38
CA ARG A 28 -2.02 2.00 -21.13
C ARG A 28 -1.03 2.77 -20.27
N GLN A 29 0.22 2.32 -20.20
CA GLN A 29 1.26 3.03 -19.46
C GLN A 29 1.61 4.38 -20.09
N GLU A 30 1.65 4.48 -21.42
CA GLU A 30 1.85 5.75 -22.12
C GLU A 30 0.71 6.74 -21.85
N HIS A 31 -0.54 6.25 -21.81
CA HIS A 31 -1.69 7.07 -21.46
C HIS A 31 -1.59 7.60 -20.02
N LEU A 32 -1.31 6.72 -19.05
CA LEU A 32 -1.09 7.12 -17.65
C LEU A 32 0.10 8.08 -17.52
N ALA A 33 1.20 7.84 -18.23
CA ALA A 33 2.38 8.70 -18.23
C ALA A 33 2.14 10.06 -18.91
N ARG A 34 1.17 10.17 -19.84
CA ARG A 34 0.73 11.45 -20.39
C ARG A 34 -0.13 12.20 -19.38
N VAL A 35 -1.12 11.55 -18.80
CA VAL A 35 -1.98 12.15 -17.76
C VAL A 35 -1.12 12.65 -16.59
N ASN A 36 -0.19 11.83 -16.10
CA ASN A 36 0.72 12.21 -15.01
C ASN A 36 1.72 13.33 -15.41
N ARG A 37 2.01 13.51 -16.69
CA ARG A 37 2.83 14.64 -17.20
C ARG A 37 2.04 15.95 -17.32
N HIS A 38 0.71 15.88 -17.32
CA HIS A 38 -0.15 17.05 -17.47
C HIS A 38 -0.61 17.62 -16.12
N GLU A 39 -0.38 16.92 -15.01
CA GLU A 39 -0.55 17.47 -13.68
C GLU A 39 0.64 18.42 -13.39
N PRO A 40 0.41 19.73 -13.25
CA PRO A 40 1.48 20.62 -12.81
C PRO A 40 1.93 20.20 -11.39
N PRO A 41 3.20 20.43 -11.03
CA PRO A 41 3.63 20.22 -9.65
C PRO A 41 2.75 21.05 -8.70
N PRO A 42 2.46 20.56 -7.48
CA PRO A 42 1.62 21.28 -6.53
C PRO A 42 2.16 22.69 -6.26
N THR A 43 1.24 23.65 -6.24
CA THR A 43 1.54 25.04 -5.88
C THR A 43 1.95 25.17 -4.40
N PRO A 44 2.64 26.25 -4.00
CA PRO A 44 2.99 26.47 -2.60
C PRO A 44 1.77 26.54 -1.66
N GLU A 45 0.64 27.05 -2.17
CA GLU A 45 -0.64 27.11 -1.47
C GLU A 45 -1.20 25.71 -1.25
N GLU A 46 -1.25 24.87 -2.29
CA GLU A 46 -1.67 23.46 -2.18
C GLU A 46 -0.76 22.66 -1.24
N LEU A 47 0.55 22.90 -1.26
CA LEU A 47 1.48 22.26 -0.33
C LEU A 47 1.24 22.70 1.11
N THR A 48 0.76 23.93 1.32
CA THR A 48 0.42 24.44 2.65
C THR A 48 -0.86 23.79 3.18
N GLU A 49 -1.90 23.71 2.34
CA GLU A 49 -3.13 22.98 2.66
C GLU A 49 -2.86 21.49 2.88
N TRP A 50 -1.99 20.88 2.08
CA TRP A 50 -1.54 19.51 2.27
C TRP A 50 -0.89 19.31 3.63
N ARG A 51 0.07 20.16 4.03
CA ARG A 51 0.71 20.08 5.35
C ARG A 51 -0.31 20.22 6.46
N LEU A 52 -1.26 21.16 6.34
CA LEU A 52 -2.33 21.35 7.30
C LEU A 52 -3.19 20.08 7.45
N TRP A 53 -3.62 19.49 6.34
CA TRP A 53 -4.36 18.23 6.35
C TRP A 53 -3.54 17.10 6.99
N VAL A 54 -2.25 17.00 6.64
CA VAL A 54 -1.37 15.96 7.19
C VAL A 54 -1.27 16.09 8.71
N THR A 55 -0.97 17.29 9.22
CA THR A 55 -0.78 17.50 10.66
C THR A 55 -2.07 17.39 11.45
N THR A 56 -3.21 17.77 10.84
CA THR A 56 -4.50 17.85 11.55
C THR A 56 -5.27 16.53 11.53
N VAL A 57 -5.19 15.78 10.43
CA VAL A 57 -6.02 14.59 10.20
C VAL A 57 -5.17 13.34 10.03
N PHE A 58 -4.25 13.37 9.06
CA PHE A 58 -3.54 12.14 8.65
C PHE A 58 -2.62 11.61 9.74
N LEU A 59 -1.75 12.47 10.30
CA LEU A 59 -0.77 12.08 11.29
C LEU A 59 -1.44 11.52 12.56
N PRO A 60 -2.45 12.18 13.17
CA PRO A 60 -3.19 11.60 14.29
C PRO A 60 -3.80 10.23 13.98
N ASN A 61 -4.34 10.03 12.77
CA ASN A 61 -4.93 8.76 12.36
C ASN A 61 -3.89 7.63 12.28
N ILE A 62 -2.75 7.87 11.64
CA ILE A 62 -1.71 6.84 11.52
C ILE A 62 -0.99 6.59 12.86
N GLN A 63 -0.91 7.60 13.74
CA GLN A 63 -0.45 7.43 15.12
C GLN A 63 -1.40 6.52 15.90
N ALA A 64 -2.71 6.74 15.82
CA ALA A 64 -3.69 5.87 16.45
C ALA A 64 -3.59 4.41 15.96
N MET A 65 -3.29 4.20 14.68
CA MET A 65 -3.04 2.85 14.14
C MET A 65 -1.79 2.21 14.75
N ARG A 66 -0.67 2.94 14.82
CA ARG A 66 0.56 2.46 15.50
C ARG A 66 0.28 2.16 16.96
N ASP A 67 -0.40 3.06 17.65
CA ASP A 67 -0.65 2.93 19.09
C ASP A 67 -1.54 1.72 19.38
N LEU A 68 -2.50 1.41 18.50
CA LEU A 68 -3.27 0.16 18.57
C LEU A 68 -2.35 -1.06 18.46
N VAL A 69 -1.41 -1.06 17.51
CA VAL A 69 -0.46 -2.17 17.35
C VAL A 69 0.44 -2.33 18.57
N ILE A 70 0.99 -1.24 19.10
CA ILE A 70 1.92 -1.28 20.23
C ILE A 70 1.19 -1.68 21.52
N ASN A 71 0.05 -1.07 21.81
CA ASN A 71 -0.67 -1.26 23.07
C ASN A 71 -1.47 -2.56 23.15
N HIS A 72 -1.75 -3.18 22.00
CA HIS A 72 -2.54 -4.42 21.90
C HIS A 72 -1.79 -5.54 21.16
N ALA A 73 -0.46 -5.51 21.17
CA ALA A 73 0.36 -6.54 20.55
C ALA A 73 0.12 -7.94 21.16
N ASP A 74 -0.33 -8.00 22.41
CA ASP A 74 -0.71 -9.21 23.12
C ASP A 74 -1.95 -9.91 22.52
N LEU A 75 -2.76 -9.18 21.74
CA LEU A 75 -3.93 -9.73 21.05
C LEU A 75 -3.59 -10.36 19.69
N LEU A 76 -2.33 -10.25 19.24
CA LEU A 76 -1.88 -10.92 18.02
C LEU A 76 -1.94 -12.43 18.22
N SER A 77 -2.40 -13.16 17.20
CA SER A 77 -2.45 -14.62 17.27
C SER A 77 -1.19 -15.28 16.71
N GLU A 78 -0.40 -14.50 16.00
CA GLU A 78 0.92 -14.85 15.50
C GLU A 78 1.90 -14.96 16.67
N PRO A 79 2.83 -15.93 16.65
CA PRO A 79 3.78 -16.14 17.75
C PRO A 79 4.82 -15.01 17.87
N GLU A 80 5.00 -14.23 16.81
CA GLU A 80 5.95 -13.13 16.73
C GLU A 80 5.30 -11.93 16.01
N MET A 81 5.85 -10.73 16.23
CA MET A 81 5.37 -9.50 15.60
C MET A 81 5.48 -9.59 14.07
N PRO A 82 4.37 -9.50 13.32
CA PRO A 82 4.39 -9.50 11.87
C PRO A 82 5.25 -8.35 11.31
N PRO A 83 6.16 -8.61 10.35
CA PRO A 83 7.01 -7.56 9.75
C PRO A 83 6.23 -6.38 9.14
N LEU A 84 5.03 -6.63 8.61
CA LEU A 84 4.17 -5.56 8.07
C LEU A 84 3.75 -4.54 9.15
N LEU A 85 3.57 -4.98 10.39
CA LEU A 85 3.21 -4.09 11.51
C LEU A 85 4.42 -3.27 11.97
N LEU A 86 5.63 -3.85 11.90
CA LEU A 86 6.88 -3.09 12.10
C LEU A 86 7.07 -2.04 11.01
N GLN A 87 6.78 -2.38 9.75
CA GLN A 87 6.84 -1.43 8.64
C GLN A 87 5.81 -0.30 8.80
N LEU A 88 4.59 -0.60 9.26
CA LEU A 88 3.60 0.41 9.63
C LEU A 88 4.16 1.36 10.70
N CYS A 89 4.75 0.82 11.77
CA CYS A 89 5.36 1.64 12.83
C CYS A 89 6.49 2.54 12.28
N ALA A 90 7.34 2.00 11.42
CA ALA A 90 8.42 2.74 10.77
C ALA A 90 7.89 3.84 9.83
N HIS A 91 6.80 3.58 9.09
CA HIS A 91 6.11 4.57 8.27
C HIS A 91 5.64 5.76 9.10
N VAL A 92 4.98 5.50 10.23
CA VAL A 92 4.47 6.52 11.15
C VAL A 92 5.62 7.33 11.73
N ALA A 93 6.67 6.68 12.22
CA ALA A 93 7.86 7.37 12.74
C ALA A 93 8.52 8.27 11.66
N GLY A 94 8.56 7.82 10.41
CA GLY A 94 9.05 8.64 9.31
C GLY A 94 8.22 9.90 9.08
N TYR A 95 6.89 9.82 9.18
CA TYR A 95 6.02 10.99 9.09
C TYR A 95 6.16 11.94 10.28
N GLU A 96 6.39 11.42 11.49
CA GLU A 96 6.64 12.26 12.68
C GLU A 96 7.91 13.11 12.50
N ILE A 97 8.98 12.54 11.92
CA ILE A 97 10.19 13.30 11.59
C ILE A 97 9.90 14.35 10.51
N THR A 98 9.16 13.99 9.46
CA THR A 98 8.76 14.94 8.41
C THR A 98 7.95 16.10 8.98
N ALA A 99 6.96 15.82 9.83
CA ALA A 99 6.16 16.85 10.51
C ALA A 99 7.01 17.71 11.46
N ALA A 100 7.97 17.12 12.18
CA ALA A 100 8.89 17.85 13.04
C ALA A 100 9.79 18.82 12.26
N ARG A 101 10.24 18.44 11.06
CA ARG A 101 10.98 19.34 10.16
C ARG A 101 10.11 20.51 9.69
N TRP A 102 8.84 20.27 9.42
CA TRP A 102 7.92 21.34 9.03
C TRP A 102 7.74 22.39 10.12
N MET A 103 7.69 21.97 11.39
CA MET A 103 7.65 22.90 12.53
C MET A 103 8.91 23.76 12.63
N GLN A 104 10.04 23.30 12.10
CA GLN A 104 11.29 24.06 12.02
C GLN A 104 11.39 24.92 10.76
N GLY A 105 10.34 24.97 9.93
CA GLY A 105 10.31 25.73 8.67
C GLY A 105 10.98 25.02 7.49
N ASN A 106 11.47 23.78 7.64
CA ASN A 106 11.98 23.01 6.51
C ASN A 106 10.81 22.26 5.85
N HIS A 107 10.47 22.63 4.61
CA HIS A 107 9.37 22.04 3.83
C HIS A 107 9.87 21.25 2.61
N ASP A 108 11.13 20.82 2.59
CA ASP A 108 11.75 20.16 1.41
C ASP A 108 11.19 18.76 1.13
N GLN A 109 10.68 18.08 2.18
CA GLN A 109 10.09 16.76 2.07
C GLN A 109 8.66 16.78 2.59
N HIS A 110 7.75 16.15 1.84
CA HIS A 110 6.32 16.14 2.15
C HIS A 110 5.77 14.79 2.60
N LEU A 111 6.55 13.71 2.47
CA LEU A 111 6.14 12.32 2.68
C LEU A 111 7.10 11.60 3.64
N SER A 112 6.66 10.46 4.17
CA SER A 112 7.55 9.55 4.89
C SER A 112 8.54 8.87 3.94
N VAL A 113 9.77 8.66 4.42
CA VAL A 113 10.83 7.90 3.70
C VAL A 113 10.47 6.42 3.60
N VAL A 114 9.67 5.91 4.54
CA VAL A 114 9.22 4.52 4.56
C VAL A 114 7.84 4.44 3.92
N SER A 115 7.66 3.57 2.93
CA SER A 115 6.37 3.35 2.28
C SER A 115 5.35 2.71 3.22
N PHE A 116 4.09 3.16 3.14
CA PHE A 116 2.99 2.55 3.87
C PHE A 116 2.68 1.15 3.31
N PRO A 117 2.59 0.10 4.15
CA PRO A 117 2.34 -1.27 3.69
C PRO A 117 0.84 -1.50 3.41
N SER A 118 0.27 -0.78 2.43
CA SER A 118 -1.19 -0.75 2.20
C SER A 118 -1.78 -2.11 1.83
N GLU A 119 -1.19 -2.80 0.87
CA GLU A 119 -1.72 -4.06 0.33
C GLU A 119 -1.60 -5.18 1.36
N GLU A 120 -0.43 -5.33 1.97
CA GLU A 120 -0.16 -6.35 2.98
C GLU A 120 -1.01 -6.13 4.23
N LEU A 121 -1.15 -4.88 4.71
CA LEU A 121 -1.97 -4.56 5.87
C LEU A 121 -3.45 -4.83 5.59
N ALA A 122 -3.95 -4.48 4.40
CA ALA A 122 -5.33 -4.74 4.01
C ALA A 122 -5.63 -6.24 3.84
N ALA A 123 -4.68 -7.00 3.29
CA ALA A 123 -4.81 -8.46 3.18
C ALA A 123 -4.82 -9.12 4.56
N TYR A 124 -3.83 -8.77 5.40
CA TYR A 124 -3.70 -9.28 6.77
C TYR A 124 -4.95 -8.99 7.60
N SER A 125 -5.39 -7.74 7.65
CA SER A 125 -6.55 -7.32 8.44
C SER A 125 -7.83 -8.05 8.02
N ARG A 126 -8.08 -8.19 6.71
CA ARG A 126 -9.24 -8.93 6.19
C ARG A 126 -9.21 -10.40 6.57
N GLN A 127 -8.05 -11.04 6.45
CA GLN A 127 -7.87 -12.43 6.83
C GLN A 127 -8.10 -12.64 8.33
N ARG A 128 -7.43 -11.86 9.18
CA ARG A 128 -7.53 -11.98 10.65
C ARG A 128 -8.94 -11.71 11.15
N PHE A 129 -9.60 -10.66 10.64
CA PHE A 129 -10.98 -10.34 11.01
C PHE A 129 -11.95 -11.45 10.61
N SER A 130 -11.82 -11.99 9.38
CA SER A 130 -12.66 -13.09 8.91
C SER A 130 -12.48 -14.35 9.75
N ALA A 131 -11.24 -14.68 10.14
CA ALA A 131 -10.96 -15.80 11.02
C ALA A 131 -11.57 -15.60 12.41
N LEU A 132 -11.42 -14.41 13.00
CA LEU A 132 -12.01 -14.05 14.29
C LEU A 132 -13.54 -14.17 14.27
N LYS A 133 -14.20 -13.68 13.22
CA LYS A 133 -15.66 -13.77 13.07
C LYS A 133 -16.17 -15.20 12.91
N LYS A 134 -15.41 -16.06 12.21
CA LYS A 134 -15.73 -17.49 12.11
C LYS A 134 -15.63 -18.18 13.46
N GLU A 135 -14.57 -17.89 14.20
CA GLU A 135 -14.37 -18.45 15.55
C GLU A 135 -15.46 -17.95 16.52
N GLN A 136 -15.82 -16.67 16.44
CA GLN A 136 -16.94 -16.13 17.20
C GLN A 136 -18.26 -16.86 16.90
N ALA A 137 -18.58 -17.10 15.62
CA ALA A 137 -19.79 -17.83 15.23
C ALA A 137 -19.79 -19.25 15.80
N ARG A 138 -18.65 -19.96 15.68
CA ARG A 138 -18.46 -21.31 16.23
C ARG A 138 -18.71 -21.36 17.73
N LEU A 139 -18.18 -20.39 18.49
CA LEU A 139 -18.34 -20.30 19.94
C LEU A 139 -19.78 -19.93 20.36
N LEU A 140 -20.53 -19.26 19.49
CA LEU A 140 -21.95 -18.93 19.69
C LEU A 140 -22.90 -20.02 19.19
N GLY A 141 -22.40 -21.11 18.61
CA GLY A 141 -23.20 -22.22 18.09
C GLY A 141 -23.93 -21.91 16.77
N GLN A 142 -23.42 -20.96 15.98
CA GLN A 142 -23.91 -20.58 14.65
C GLN A 142 -23.12 -21.25 13.53
#